data_AF-A0A0N0BMH1-F1
#
_entry.id   AF-A0A0N0BMH1-F1
#
_cell.length_a   1.000
_cell.length_b   1.000
_cell.length_c   1.000
_cell.angle_alpha   90.00
_cell.angle_beta   90.00
_cell.angle_gamma   90.00
#
_symmetry.space_group_name_H-M   'P 1'
#
loop_
_entity.id
_entity.type
_entity.pdbx_description
1 polymer ?
#
loop_
_entity_poly.entity_id
_entity_poly.type
_entity_poly.pdbx_seq_one_letter_code
_entity_poly.pdbx_strand_id
1 'polypeptide(L)'
;MEEEFKWPSPLERARDRWETLKEMLANPEDFDDDYVLAEVLEFPILLDQLQRAYLENPEEVRAIVREICERKEELKRVLDLEVREALLPGGCEGEG
;
A
#
# COMPACT_ATOMS: atom_id res chain seq x y z
N MET A 1 -19.11 -23.18 20.91
CA MET A 1 -18.71 -23.15 19.50
C MET A 1 -17.42 -22.36 19.51
N GLU A 2 -16.28 -23.06 19.54
CA GLU A 2 -14.97 -22.39 19.50
C GLU A 2 -14.72 -22.04 18.04
N GLU A 3 -14.83 -20.77 17.68
CA GLU A 3 -14.35 -20.28 16.38
C GLU A 3 -12.84 -20.48 16.37
N GLU A 4 -12.38 -21.43 15.56
CA GLU A 4 -10.96 -21.65 15.31
C GLU A 4 -10.44 -20.40 14.59
N PHE A 5 -9.75 -19.53 15.34
CA PHE A 5 -9.14 -18.33 14.78
C PHE A 5 -8.04 -18.75 13.80
N LYS A 6 -8.40 -18.85 12.52
CA LYS A 6 -7.44 -19.00 11.45
C LYS A 6 -6.82 -17.64 11.19
N TRP A 7 -5.52 -17.55 11.47
CA TRP A 7 -4.72 -16.43 11.00
C TRP A 7 -4.86 -16.35 9.47
N PRO A 8 -5.13 -15.16 8.92
CA PRO A 8 -5.28 -15.00 7.47
C PRO A 8 -3.97 -15.41 6.79
N SER A 9 -4.13 -16.08 5.65
CA SER A 9 -2.99 -16.50 4.83
C SER A 9 -2.18 -15.29 4.34
N PRO A 10 -0.91 -15.47 3.95
CA PRO A 10 -0.11 -14.39 3.38
C PRO A 10 -0.79 -13.72 2.17
N LEU A 11 -1.52 -14.50 1.36
CA LEU A 11 -2.26 -13.98 0.22
C LEU A 11 -3.44 -13.10 0.64
N GLU A 12 -4.23 -13.53 1.63
CA GLU A 12 -5.34 -12.74 2.15
C GLU A 12 -4.84 -11.41 2.73
N ARG A 13 -3.73 -11.44 3.47
CA ARG A 13 -3.08 -10.23 3.99
C ARG A 13 -2.58 -9.31 2.87
N ALA A 14 -1.94 -9.88 1.85
CA ALA A 14 -1.48 -9.10 0.70
C ALA A 14 -2.66 -8.47 -0.05
N ARG A 15 -3.76 -9.20 -0.19
CA ARG A 15 -4.96 -8.72 -0.86
C ARG A 15 -5.63 -7.60 -0.08
N ASP A 16 -5.88 -7.80 1.21
CA ASP A 16 -6.46 -6.80 2.11
C ASP A 16 -5.67 -5.49 2.04
N ARG A 17 -4.34 -5.59 2.17
CA ARG A 17 -3.43 -4.45 2.08
C ARG A 17 -3.46 -3.78 0.71
N TRP A 18 -3.53 -4.56 -0.36
CA TRP A 18 -3.69 -4.02 -1.71
C TRP A 18 -5.05 -3.33 -1.90
N GLU A 19 -6.11 -3.82 -1.27
CA GLU A 19 -7.43 -3.17 -1.31
C GLU A 19 -7.38 -1.80 -0.65
N THR A 20 -6.78 -1.69 0.54
CA THR A 20 -6.57 -0.40 1.21
C THR A 20 -5.81 0.59 0.34
N LEU A 21 -4.69 0.16 -0.27
CA LEU A 21 -3.93 1.00 -1.19
C LEU A 21 -4.73 1.42 -2.42
N LYS A 22 -5.58 0.54 -2.98
CA LYS A 22 -6.46 0.90 -4.11
C LYS A 22 -7.48 1.97 -3.71
N GLU A 23 -8.07 1.86 -2.52
CA GLU A 23 -9.04 2.84 -2.01
C GLU A 23 -8.39 4.20 -1.81
N MET A 24 -7.18 4.22 -1.25
CA MET A 24 -6.37 5.43 -1.11
C MET A 24 -6.00 6.05 -2.44
N LEU A 25 -5.56 5.24 -3.42
CA LEU A 25 -5.25 5.74 -4.76
C LEU A 25 -6.49 6.29 -5.47
N ALA A 26 -7.68 5.76 -5.17
CA ALA A 26 -8.92 6.21 -5.78
C ALA A 26 -9.42 7.55 -5.20
N ASN A 27 -9.24 7.78 -3.89
CA ASN A 27 -9.67 9.00 -3.22
C ASN A 27 -8.56 9.55 -2.30
N PRO A 28 -7.43 10.01 -2.85
CA PRO A 28 -6.29 10.43 -2.03
C PRO A 28 -6.62 11.63 -1.13
N GLU A 29 -7.61 12.45 -1.48
CA GLU A 29 -8.09 13.59 -0.69
C GLU A 29 -8.91 13.20 0.56
N ASP A 30 -9.37 11.95 0.64
CA ASP A 30 -10.15 11.43 1.78
C ASP A 30 -9.25 10.93 2.93
N PHE A 31 -7.94 10.83 2.70
CA PHE A 31 -6.97 10.30 3.66
C PHE A 31 -5.97 11.39 4.06
N ASP A 32 -5.72 11.52 5.37
CA ASP A 32 -4.68 12.42 5.89
C ASP A 32 -3.28 11.92 5.51
N ASP A 33 -2.35 12.84 5.26
CA ASP A 33 -0.98 12.52 4.82
C ASP A 33 -0.25 11.55 5.75
N ASP A 34 -0.43 11.67 7.08
CA ASP A 34 0.14 10.72 8.07
C ASP A 34 -0.37 9.27 7.88
N TYR A 35 -1.64 9.12 7.52
CA TYR A 35 -2.22 7.81 7.24
C TYR A 35 -1.66 7.26 5.93
N VAL A 36 -1.51 8.13 4.92
CA VAL A 36 -0.89 7.77 3.65
C VAL A 36 0.55 7.30 3.86
N LEU A 37 1.32 8.00 4.70
CA LEU A 37 2.69 7.65 5.06
C LEU A 37 2.79 6.27 5.69
N ALA A 38 1.95 6.03 6.68
CA ALA A 38 1.89 4.75 7.35
C ALA A 38 1.60 3.63 6.35
N GLU A 39 0.65 3.85 5.44
CA GLU A 39 0.25 2.85 4.47
C GLU A 39 1.34 2.54 3.44
N VAL A 40 2.01 3.59 2.96
CA VAL A 40 3.18 3.53 2.09
C VAL A 40 4.36 2.81 2.74
N LEU A 41 4.64 3.07 4.01
CA LEU A 41 5.74 2.43 4.74
C LEU A 41 5.55 0.92 4.90
N GLU A 42 4.32 0.41 4.82
CA GLU A 42 4.04 -1.03 4.81
C GLU A 42 4.08 -1.65 3.41
N PHE A 43 4.33 -0.88 2.34
CA PHE A 43 4.47 -1.43 0.98
C PHE A 43 5.54 -2.54 0.86
N PRO A 44 6.70 -2.46 1.53
CA PRO A 44 7.66 -3.58 1.60
C PRO A 44 7.07 -4.84 2.25
N ILE A 45 6.16 -4.69 3.20
CA ILE A 45 5.47 -5.80 3.88
C ILE A 45 4.52 -6.48 2.89
N LEU A 46 3.77 -5.72 2.10
CA LEU A 46 2.96 -6.25 0.99
C LEU A 46 3.81 -7.09 0.03
N LEU A 47 4.99 -6.62 -0.36
CA LEU A 47 5.89 -7.37 -1.24
C LEU A 47 6.40 -8.68 -0.62
N ASP A 48 6.73 -8.68 0.68
CA ASP A 48 7.10 -9.91 1.42
C ASP A 48 5.92 -10.90 1.45
N GLN A 49 4.70 -10.44 1.73
CA GLN A 49 3.52 -11.30 1.75
C GLN A 49 3.23 -11.90 0.37
N LEU A 50 3.35 -11.10 -0.71
CA LEU A 50 3.19 -11.59 -2.08
C LEU A 50 4.26 -12.63 -2.44
N GLN A 51 5.52 -12.44 -2.02
CA GLN A 51 6.57 -13.45 -2.25
C GLN A 51 6.28 -14.77 -1.54
N ARG A 52 5.80 -14.72 -0.29
CA ARG A 52 5.41 -15.92 0.46
C ARG A 52 4.21 -16.61 -0.20
N ALA A 53 3.20 -15.83 -0.55
CA ALA A 53 2.01 -16.30 -1.24
C ALA A 53 2.32 -16.88 -2.62
N TYR A 54 3.38 -16.44 -3.30
CA TYR A 54 3.74 -16.92 -4.64
C TYR A 54 4.08 -18.41 -4.65
N LEU A 55 4.59 -18.95 -3.54
CA LEU A 55 4.91 -20.37 -3.40
C LEU A 55 3.64 -21.25 -3.36
N GLU A 56 2.53 -20.69 -2.87
CA GLU A 56 1.26 -21.39 -2.69
C GLU A 56 0.29 -21.11 -3.84
N ASN A 57 0.21 -19.85 -4.29
CA ASN A 57 -0.77 -19.35 -5.26
C ASN A 57 -0.13 -18.36 -6.25
N PRO A 58 0.72 -18.84 -7.18
CA PRO A 58 1.46 -17.96 -8.10
C PRO A 58 0.57 -17.22 -9.10
N GLU A 59 -0.59 -17.77 -9.46
CA GLU A 59 -1.53 -17.15 -10.42
C GLU A 59 -2.18 -15.90 -9.84
N GLU A 60 -2.70 -15.96 -8.61
CA GLU A 60 -3.28 -14.80 -7.94
C GLU A 60 -2.23 -13.73 -7.63
N VAL A 61 -1.04 -14.14 -7.17
CA VAL A 61 0.04 -13.17 -6.93
C VAL A 61 0.42 -12.43 -8.22
N ARG A 62 0.45 -13.12 -9.37
CA ARG A 62 0.69 -12.46 -10.66
C ARG A 62 -0.40 -11.47 -11.03
N ALA A 63 -1.67 -11.76 -10.70
CA ALA A 63 -2.76 -10.83 -10.94
C ALA A 63 -2.57 -9.54 -10.11
N ILE A 64 -2.31 -9.67 -8.81
CA ILE A 64 -2.05 -8.52 -7.92
C ILE A 64 -0.83 -7.72 -8.39
N VAL A 65 0.28 -8.40 -8.69
CA VAL A 65 1.52 -7.74 -9.18
C VAL A 65 1.28 -7.02 -10.50
N ARG A 66 0.45 -7.58 -11.38
CA ARG A 66 0.07 -6.93 -12.64
C ARG A 66 -0.72 -5.65 -12.37
N GLU A 67 -1.71 -5.68 -11.48
CA GLU A 67 -2.48 -4.50 -11.10
C GLU A 67 -1.59 -3.41 -10.47
N ILE A 68 -0.65 -3.79 -9.59
CA ILE A 68 0.35 -2.88 -9.02
C ILE A 68 1.19 -2.24 -10.14
N CYS A 69 1.61 -3.02 -11.14
CA CYS A 69 2.36 -2.50 -12.29
C CYS A 69 1.52 -1.53 -13.15
N GLU A 70 0.24 -1.83 -13.35
CA GLU A 70 -0.68 -0.96 -14.12
C GLU A 70 -0.92 0.37 -13.40
N ARG A 71 -0.97 0.36 -12.07
CA ARG A 71 -1.12 1.56 -11.22
C ARG A 71 0.20 2.14 -10.72
N LYS A 72 1.32 1.74 -11.32
CA LYS A 72 2.66 2.12 -10.86
C LYS A 72 2.87 3.63 -10.86
N GLU A 73 2.31 4.35 -11.83
CA GLU A 73 2.44 5.81 -11.90
C GLU A 73 1.65 6.52 -10.79
N GLU A 74 0.47 6.01 -10.45
CA GLU A 74 -0.36 6.53 -9.36
C GLU A 74 0.29 6.25 -8.00
N LEU A 75 0.73 5.01 -7.78
CA LEU A 75 1.55 4.64 -6.63
C LEU A 75 2.78 5.52 -6.54
N LYS A 76 3.50 5.72 -7.65
CA LYS A 76 4.67 6.60 -7.65
C LYS A 76 4.28 8.03 -7.27
N ARG A 77 3.15 8.58 -7.71
CA ARG A 77 2.73 9.94 -7.30
C ARG A 77 2.47 10.01 -5.81
N VAL A 78 1.76 9.04 -5.23
CA VAL A 78 1.51 8.99 -3.78
C VAL A 78 2.82 8.81 -3.00
N LEU A 79 3.66 7.86 -3.43
CA LEU A 79 4.98 7.60 -2.85
C LEU A 79 5.96 8.78 -3.03
N ASP A 80 5.88 9.54 -4.12
CA ASP A 80 6.76 10.66 -4.47
C ASP A 80 6.28 11.99 -3.83
N LEU A 81 4.96 12.17 -3.67
CA LEU A 81 4.35 13.25 -2.89
C LEU A 81 4.89 13.21 -1.45
N GLU A 82 4.85 12.05 -0.82
CA GLU A 82 5.30 11.90 0.56
C GLU A 82 6.81 11.95 0.74
N VAL A 83 7.59 11.39 -0.19
CA VAL A 83 9.05 11.50 -0.11
C VAL A 83 9.49 12.95 -0.29
N ARG A 84 8.77 13.78 -1.06
CA ARG A 84 9.11 15.20 -1.20
C ARG A 84 8.69 16.04 0.00
N GLU A 85 7.55 15.76 0.62
CA GLU A 85 7.08 16.52 1.78
C GLU A 85 7.74 16.07 3.09
N ALA A 86 7.94 14.77 3.30
CA ALA A 86 8.67 14.25 4.47
C ALA A 86 10.18 14.58 4.46
N LEU A 87 10.76 14.86 3.28
CA LEU A 87 12.18 15.31 3.15
C LEU A 87 12.36 16.83 3.18
N LEU A 88 11.28 17.63 3.25
CA LEU A 88 11.36 19.08 3.41
C LEU A 88 10.99 19.47 4.86
N PRO A 89 11.95 19.50 5.81
CA PRO A 89 11.74 20.21 7.05
C PRO A 89 11.70 21.72 6.76
N GLY A 90 10.51 22.21 6.38
CA GLY A 90 10.17 23.62 6.23
C GLY A 90 10.28 24.15 4.78
N GLY A 91 9.16 24.59 4.21
CA GLY A 91 9.20 25.54 3.10
C GLY A 91 7.97 25.63 2.19
N CYS A 92 6.82 26.08 2.70
CA CYS A 92 5.92 27.05 2.02
C CYS A 92 4.75 27.39 2.97
N GLU A 93 4.50 28.59 3.50
CA GLU A 93 5.16 29.89 3.54
C GLU A 93 4.79 30.52 4.89
N GLY A 94 5.76 31.22 5.49
CA GLY A 94 5.48 32.21 6.52
C GLY A 94 4.84 33.46 5.91
N GLU A 95 4.19 34.22 6.78
CA GLU A 95 3.55 35.51 6.54
C GLU A 95 4.35 36.48 5.64
N GLY A 96 3.65 37.14 4.71
CA GLY A 96 4.12 38.26 3.88
C GLY A 96 2.97 38.99 3.19
#